data_AF-A0A450ZWS6-F1
#
_entry.id   AF-A0A450ZWS6-F1
#
_cell.length_a   1.000
_cell.length_b   1.000
_cell.length_c   1.000
_cell.angle_alpha   90.00
_cell.angle_beta   90.00
_cell.angle_gamma   90.00
#
_symmetry.space_group_name_H-M   'P 1'
#
loop_
_entity.id
_entity.type
_entity.pdbx_description
1 polymer ?
#
loop_
_entity_poly.entity_id
_entity_poly.type
_entity_poly.pdbx_seq_one_letter_code
_entity_poly.pdbx_strand_id
1 'polypeptide(L)'
;MAEFLASLAIHGLSGSRHSPPERYGRRLLPGIPHQDDGRGCFERSRKIHHSRHPAMDINASKPLVGKPPIGLSDFPELIREGYSYVDKSLLVQSVLDSPAKALLLPRPRRFGKTLNLSMLRTFFEQGAPGNAELFQGLAIERAGEEYTAHRGRYPVVFLTLKDIKTQSWENCLGHMKDLICEEFERHTDLLEAAALSRREKECYQVILSQQASQNYYESSLKNLLAWLERATGEQVVLLIDEYDTPIHAGY
;
A
#
# COMPACT_ATOMS: atom_id res chain seq x y z
N MET A 1 10.52 -20.10 4.74
CA MET A 1 11.01 -18.77 4.34
C MET A 1 9.91 -17.74 4.05
N ALA A 2 8.62 -18.11 3.97
CA ALA A 2 7.52 -17.17 3.73
C ALA A 2 7.00 -16.46 5.00
N GLU A 3 7.29 -16.97 6.20
CA GLU A 3 6.77 -16.40 7.46
C GLU A 3 7.55 -15.17 7.97
N PHE A 4 8.78 -14.93 7.50
CA PHE A 4 9.62 -13.88 8.06
C PHE A 4 9.44 -12.50 7.40
N LEU A 5 8.87 -12.44 6.18
CA LEU A 5 8.69 -11.19 5.44
C LEU A 5 7.36 -10.49 5.75
N ALA A 6 6.41 -11.15 6.41
CA ALA A 6 5.11 -10.57 6.76
C ALA A 6 5.10 -9.73 8.05
N SER A 7 6.19 -9.74 8.83
CA SER A 7 6.19 -9.18 10.20
C SER A 7 6.64 -7.72 10.31
N LEU A 8 7.37 -7.18 9.32
CA LEU A 8 8.10 -5.92 9.49
C LEU A 8 7.35 -4.64 9.08
N ALA A 9 6.15 -4.74 8.53
CA ALA A 9 5.38 -3.55 8.16
C ALA A 9 4.60 -3.03 9.38
N ILE A 10 4.95 -1.83 9.84
CA ILE A 10 4.03 -0.91 10.52
C ILE A 10 3.85 -1.15 12.03
N HIS A 11 4.73 -0.54 12.83
CA HIS A 11 4.36 -0.01 14.14
C HIS A 11 4.04 1.51 14.08
N GLY A 12 3.96 2.12 12.89
CA GLY A 12 4.14 3.57 12.76
C GLY A 12 3.06 4.41 12.07
N LEU A 13 2.03 3.84 11.42
CA LEU A 13 1.03 4.68 10.72
C LEU A 13 -0.01 5.32 11.66
N SER A 14 0.15 5.17 12.98
CA SER A 14 -0.62 5.87 14.01
C SER A 14 0.30 6.75 14.86
N GLY A 15 0.42 8.02 14.48
CA GLY A 15 0.64 9.12 15.43
C GLY A 15 2.02 9.76 15.46
N SER A 16 2.25 10.79 14.63
CA SER A 16 3.21 11.86 14.93
C SER A 16 2.44 13.09 15.46
N ARG A 17 2.10 13.08 16.75
CA ARG A 17 1.68 14.32 17.42
C ARG A 17 2.92 15.18 17.65
N HIS A 18 3.11 16.19 16.80
CA HIS A 18 3.92 17.35 17.15
C HIS A 18 3.35 17.99 18.43
N SER A 19 4.17 18.07 19.48
CA SER A 19 3.89 18.91 20.66
C SER A 19 4.94 20.02 20.72
N PRO A 20 4.55 21.31 20.86
CA PRO A 20 5.50 22.41 21.02
C PRO A 20 5.99 22.54 22.48
N PRO A 21 7.11 23.23 22.74
CA PRO A 21 7.70 23.31 24.08
C PRO A 21 7.09 24.40 24.95
N GLU A 22 6.94 24.04 26.23
CA GLU A 22 6.99 24.84 27.47
C GLU A 22 6.16 26.12 27.63
N ARG A 23 5.39 26.17 28.74
CA ARG A 23 5.63 27.15 29.83
C ARG A 23 4.95 26.77 31.15
N TYR A 24 5.71 27.00 32.22
CA TYR A 24 5.41 26.88 33.65
C TYR A 24 4.18 27.68 34.12
N GLY A 25 3.47 27.14 35.13
CA GLY A 25 2.53 27.93 35.95
C GLY A 25 1.72 27.11 36.95
N ARG A 26 2.26 26.90 38.16
CA ARG A 26 1.56 26.35 39.33
C ARG A 26 0.32 27.18 39.70
N ARG A 27 -0.79 26.53 40.03
CA ARG A 27 -1.67 26.96 41.15
C ARG A 27 -2.54 25.80 41.65
N LEU A 28 -2.68 25.74 42.97
CA LEU A 28 -3.29 24.69 43.80
C LEU A 28 -4.77 25.00 44.12
N LEU A 29 -5.63 23.96 44.04
CA LEU A 29 -6.78 23.57 44.90
C LEU A 29 -8.00 24.53 45.07
N PRO A 30 -9.16 24.11 45.67
CA PRO A 30 -9.68 22.77 46.04
C PRO A 30 -11.18 22.52 45.67
N GLY A 31 -11.72 21.32 45.94
CA GLY A 31 -13.08 21.16 46.48
C GLY A 31 -14.00 20.08 45.87
N ILE A 32 -14.14 18.96 46.58
CA ILE A 32 -15.23 17.95 46.46
C ILE A 32 -16.39 18.36 47.39
N PRO A 33 -17.65 17.92 47.15
CA PRO A 33 -18.22 16.81 47.95
C PRO A 33 -19.08 15.84 47.09
N HIS A 34 -18.89 14.52 47.13
CA HIS A 34 -19.52 13.51 48.00
C HIS A 34 -21.00 13.72 48.33
N GLN A 35 -21.86 12.83 47.82
CA GLN A 35 -22.97 12.23 48.58
C GLN A 35 -23.42 10.91 47.93
N ASP A 36 -23.38 9.86 48.76
CA ASP A 36 -23.97 8.55 48.57
C ASP A 36 -25.48 8.59 48.81
N ASP A 37 -26.21 7.74 48.08
CA ASP A 37 -27.39 6.96 48.51
C ASP A 37 -27.87 6.20 47.26
N GLY A 38 -27.98 4.88 47.18
CA GLY A 38 -28.53 3.96 48.15
C GLY A 38 -29.81 3.34 47.56
N ARG A 39 -29.72 2.07 47.14
CA ARG A 39 -30.82 1.11 46.84
C ARG A 39 -31.51 1.18 45.46
N GLY A 40 -31.58 0.02 44.80
CA GLY A 40 -32.48 -0.19 43.66
C GLY A 40 -32.15 -1.38 42.76
N CYS A 41 -32.09 -2.59 43.33
CA CYS A 41 -32.18 -3.82 42.54
C CYS A 41 -33.65 -4.01 42.14
N PHE A 42 -34.01 -3.74 40.87
CA PHE A 42 -35.21 -4.30 40.24
C PHE A 42 -35.15 -4.16 38.71
N GLU A 43 -35.60 -5.22 38.06
CA GLU A 43 -35.57 -5.53 36.63
C GLU A 43 -36.09 -4.41 35.72
N ARG A 44 -35.45 -4.26 34.55
CA ARG A 44 -36.10 -3.76 33.33
C ARG A 44 -35.34 -4.18 32.09
N SER A 45 -35.92 -5.14 31.37
CA SER A 45 -35.62 -5.48 29.98
C SER A 45 -35.44 -4.21 29.13
N ARG A 46 -34.22 -3.99 28.63
CA ARG A 46 -33.98 -3.03 27.54
C ARG A 46 -33.75 -3.79 26.26
N LYS A 47 -34.65 -3.51 25.32
CA LYS A 47 -34.61 -3.86 23.91
C LYS A 47 -33.20 -3.67 23.36
N ILE A 48 -32.65 -4.73 22.77
CA ILE A 48 -31.46 -4.67 21.93
C ILE A 48 -31.85 -3.79 20.73
N HIS A 49 -31.40 -2.54 20.72
CA HIS A 49 -31.39 -1.77 19.49
C HIS A 49 -30.37 -2.42 18.57
N HIS A 50 -30.84 -3.15 17.56
CA HIS A 50 -30.08 -3.37 16.35
C HIS A 50 -29.71 -2.00 15.78
N SER A 51 -28.50 -1.55 16.08
CA SER A 51 -27.81 -0.51 15.31
C SER A 51 -27.74 -1.03 13.88
N ARG A 52 -28.68 -0.58 13.06
CA ARG A 52 -28.63 -0.73 11.62
C ARG A 52 -27.33 -0.05 11.19
N HIS A 53 -26.34 -0.84 10.81
CA HIS A 53 -25.24 -0.34 9.98
C HIS A 53 -25.90 0.42 8.81
N PRO A 54 -25.48 1.66 8.52
CA PRO A 54 -25.94 2.31 7.31
C PRO A 54 -25.54 1.41 6.15
N ALA A 55 -26.54 1.00 5.36
CA ALA A 55 -26.32 0.30 4.12
C ALA A 55 -25.33 1.12 3.29
N MET A 56 -24.27 0.47 2.79
CA MET A 56 -23.43 1.08 1.77
C MET A 56 -24.36 1.48 0.62
N ASP A 57 -24.48 2.79 0.37
CA ASP A 57 -25.08 3.30 -0.84
C ASP A 57 -24.18 2.88 -2.01
N ILE A 58 -24.52 1.75 -2.61
CA ILE A 58 -24.10 1.30 -3.93
C ILE A 58 -24.73 2.20 -5.00
N ASN A 59 -24.53 3.51 -4.90
CA ASN A 59 -24.97 4.43 -5.92
C ASN A 59 -23.94 4.38 -7.06
N ALA A 60 -24.33 3.68 -8.13
CA ALA A 60 -23.49 3.25 -9.22
C ALA A 60 -22.62 4.39 -9.78
N SER A 61 -21.30 4.18 -9.74
CA SER A 61 -20.33 4.91 -10.55
C SER A 61 -20.76 4.79 -12.01
N LYS A 62 -21.33 5.86 -12.58
CA LYS A 62 -21.64 5.91 -14.01
C LYS A 62 -20.32 5.67 -14.76
N PRO A 63 -20.22 4.65 -15.63
CA PRO A 63 -18.97 4.37 -16.31
C PRO A 63 -18.56 5.58 -17.13
N LEU A 64 -17.28 5.94 -17.10
CA LEU A 64 -16.73 6.88 -18.07
C LEU A 64 -17.05 6.32 -19.47
N VAL A 65 -17.63 7.14 -20.34
CA VAL A 65 -18.17 6.68 -21.63
C VAL A 65 -16.99 6.56 -22.60
N GLY A 66 -16.61 5.32 -22.93
CA GLY A 66 -15.45 5.02 -23.75
C GLY A 66 -15.49 3.59 -24.31
N LYS A 67 -14.47 3.20 -25.08
CA LYS A 67 -14.33 1.82 -25.57
C LYS A 67 -14.09 0.88 -24.38
N PRO A 68 -14.54 -0.39 -24.42
CA PRO A 68 -14.24 -1.33 -23.34
C PRO A 68 -12.72 -1.60 -23.27
N PRO A 69 -12.10 -1.55 -22.08
CA PRO A 69 -10.66 -1.80 -21.89
C PRO A 69 -10.36 -3.31 -21.91
N ILE A 70 -10.46 -3.92 -23.10
CA ILE A 70 -10.20 -5.36 -23.26
C ILE A 70 -8.70 -5.60 -23.21
N GLY A 71 -8.22 -6.30 -22.17
CA GLY A 71 -6.81 -6.64 -22.00
C GLY A 71 -5.94 -5.51 -21.43
N LEU A 72 -6.50 -4.31 -21.27
CA LEU A 72 -5.79 -3.18 -20.68
C LEU A 72 -5.81 -3.28 -19.15
N SER A 73 -4.63 -3.17 -18.54
CA SER A 73 -4.46 -3.26 -17.09
C SER A 73 -3.58 -2.17 -16.48
N ASP A 74 -3.16 -1.22 -17.31
CA ASP A 74 -2.51 0.01 -16.87
C ASP A 74 -3.56 1.08 -16.61
N PHE A 75 -3.68 1.53 -15.36
CA PHE A 75 -4.66 2.54 -14.96
C PHE A 75 -4.38 3.91 -15.59
N PRO A 76 -3.13 4.42 -15.61
CA PRO A 76 -2.81 5.67 -16.29
C PRO A 76 -3.20 5.69 -17.78
N GLU A 77 -2.85 4.66 -18.55
CA GLU A 77 -3.23 4.51 -19.96
C GLU A 77 -4.75 4.49 -20.12
N LEU A 78 -5.45 3.71 -19.28
CA LEU A 78 -6.91 3.58 -19.31
C LEU A 78 -7.62 4.93 -19.16
N ILE A 79 -7.18 5.74 -18.20
CA ILE A 79 -7.77 7.08 -17.95
C ILE A 79 -7.40 8.06 -19.06
N ARG A 80 -6.12 8.13 -19.47
CA ARG A 80 -5.65 9.09 -20.48
C ARG A 80 -6.26 8.84 -21.86
N GLU A 81 -6.43 7.58 -22.23
CA GLU A 81 -7.02 7.20 -23.52
C GLU A 81 -8.56 7.20 -23.52
N GLY A 82 -9.19 7.52 -22.38
CA GLY A 82 -10.65 7.67 -22.28
C GLY A 82 -11.40 6.35 -22.45
N TYR A 83 -10.84 5.23 -21.98
CA TYR A 83 -11.54 3.94 -21.95
C TYR A 83 -12.69 3.95 -20.94
N SER A 84 -13.62 3.01 -21.12
CA SER A 84 -14.69 2.84 -20.14
C SER A 84 -14.12 2.31 -18.82
N TYR A 85 -14.30 3.10 -17.77
CA TYR A 85 -13.81 2.80 -16.43
C TYR A 85 -14.97 2.74 -15.44
N VAL A 86 -15.02 1.66 -14.66
CA VAL A 86 -15.85 1.58 -13.47
C VAL A 86 -15.01 2.06 -12.30
N ASP A 87 -15.40 3.18 -11.72
CA ASP A 87 -14.63 3.81 -10.65
C ASP A 87 -14.57 2.94 -9.39
N LYS A 88 -13.36 2.46 -9.10
CA LYS A 88 -13.02 1.70 -7.88
C LYS A 88 -12.00 2.43 -7.03
N SER A 89 -11.85 3.74 -7.21
CA SER A 89 -10.82 4.53 -6.53
C SER A 89 -10.98 4.58 -5.01
N LEU A 90 -12.20 4.35 -4.47
CA LEU A 90 -12.41 4.16 -3.02
C LEU A 90 -11.72 2.91 -2.44
N LEU A 91 -11.16 2.03 -3.28
CA LEU A 91 -10.25 1.00 -2.82
C LEU A 91 -9.03 1.61 -2.11
N VAL A 92 -8.55 2.78 -2.53
CA VAL A 92 -7.49 3.52 -1.83
C VAL A 92 -7.88 3.79 -0.38
N GLN A 93 -9.08 4.34 -0.16
CA GLN A 93 -9.63 4.59 1.17
C GLN A 93 -9.72 3.27 1.97
N SER A 94 -10.22 2.20 1.35
CA SER A 94 -10.35 0.90 2.00
C SER A 94 -9.00 0.32 2.44
N VAL A 95 -7.94 0.57 1.65
CA VAL A 95 -6.56 0.17 1.99
C VAL A 95 -6.01 1.01 3.15
N LEU A 96 -6.26 2.32 3.16
CA LEU A 96 -5.77 3.23 4.20
C LEU A 96 -6.49 3.04 5.54
N ASP A 97 -7.79 2.76 5.53
CA ASP A 97 -8.60 2.51 6.73
C ASP A 97 -8.36 1.11 7.33
N SER A 98 -7.73 0.21 6.57
CA SER A 98 -7.51 -1.16 7.00
C SER A 98 -6.47 -1.22 8.13
N PRO A 99 -6.77 -1.89 9.26
CA PRO A 99 -5.78 -2.15 10.31
C PRO A 99 -4.79 -3.27 9.93
N ALA A 100 -5.04 -3.99 8.83
CA ALA A 100 -4.21 -5.11 8.41
C ALA A 100 -2.88 -4.63 7.80
N LYS A 101 -1.78 -5.22 8.28
CA LYS A 101 -0.42 -4.96 7.78
C LYS A 101 -0.15 -5.52 6.38
N ALA A 102 -0.92 -6.53 6.01
CA ALA A 102 -0.88 -7.16 4.70
C ALA A 102 -2.31 -7.41 4.23
N LEU A 103 -2.61 -6.97 3.01
CA LEU A 103 -3.91 -7.15 2.39
C LEU A 103 -3.80 -8.17 1.27
N LEU A 104 -4.39 -9.34 1.49
CA LEU A 104 -4.57 -10.33 0.44
C LEU A 104 -5.88 -10.04 -0.29
N LEU A 105 -5.79 -9.72 -1.57
CA LEU A 105 -6.96 -9.63 -2.44
C LEU A 105 -7.23 -11.03 -3.03
N PRO A 106 -8.19 -11.81 -2.50
CA PRO A 106 -8.45 -13.20 -2.92
C PRO A 106 -8.92 -13.25 -4.38
N ARG A 107 -9.10 -14.44 -4.96
CA ARG A 107 -9.18 -14.70 -6.42
C ARG A 107 -10.61 -14.79 -7.01
N PRO A 108 -11.42 -13.72 -7.08
CA PRO A 108 -12.45 -13.65 -8.10
C PRO A 108 -11.77 -13.40 -9.46
N ARG A 109 -11.97 -14.32 -10.40
CA ARG A 109 -11.45 -14.19 -11.77
C ARG A 109 -12.03 -12.92 -12.41
N ARG A 110 -11.19 -12.21 -13.18
CA ARG A 110 -11.58 -11.02 -13.96
C ARG A 110 -12.12 -9.84 -13.16
N PHE A 111 -11.79 -9.75 -11.87
CA PHE A 111 -12.19 -8.61 -11.03
C PHE A 111 -11.40 -7.32 -11.29
N GLY A 112 -10.37 -7.37 -12.15
CA GLY A 112 -9.52 -6.23 -12.45
C GLY A 112 -8.47 -5.96 -11.37
N LYS A 113 -7.93 -7.02 -10.73
CA LYS A 113 -6.92 -6.88 -9.67
C LYS A 113 -5.69 -6.12 -10.11
N THR A 114 -5.13 -6.48 -11.26
CA THR A 114 -3.98 -5.78 -11.82
C THR A 114 -4.29 -4.31 -12.05
N LEU A 115 -5.44 -4.01 -12.65
CA LEU A 115 -5.85 -2.62 -12.87
C LEU A 115 -5.97 -1.86 -11.54
N ASN A 116 -6.51 -2.51 -10.51
CA ASN A 116 -6.60 -1.94 -9.17
C ASN A 116 -5.22 -1.74 -8.54
N LEU A 117 -4.28 -2.67 -8.70
CA LEU A 117 -2.90 -2.53 -8.20
C LEU A 117 -2.15 -1.43 -8.97
N SER A 118 -2.35 -1.33 -10.28
CA SER A 118 -1.85 -0.21 -11.08
C SER A 118 -2.42 1.12 -10.57
N MET A 119 -3.72 1.20 -10.30
CA MET A 119 -4.36 2.38 -9.70
C MET A 119 -3.79 2.72 -8.31
N LEU A 120 -3.60 1.74 -7.43
CA LEU A 120 -2.99 1.95 -6.11
C LEU A 120 -1.54 2.44 -6.22
N ARG A 121 -0.75 1.83 -7.12
CA ARG A 121 0.60 2.29 -7.45
C ARG A 121 0.56 3.75 -7.89
N THR A 122 -0.24 4.08 -8.90
CA THR A 122 -0.38 5.45 -9.42
C THR A 122 -0.79 6.44 -8.34
N PHE A 123 -1.66 6.03 -7.42
CA PHE A 123 -2.11 6.90 -6.33
C PHE A 123 -1.00 7.19 -5.32
N PHE A 124 -0.28 6.16 -4.85
CA PHE A 124 0.69 6.32 -3.77
C PHE A 124 2.08 6.79 -4.24
N GLU A 125 2.47 6.45 -5.47
CA GLU A 125 3.83 6.57 -5.98
C GLU A 125 4.34 8.02 -6.04
N GLN A 126 5.39 8.29 -5.28
CA GLN A 126 6.14 9.54 -5.35
C GLN A 126 6.94 9.68 -6.65
N GLY A 127 7.34 10.91 -6.97
CA GLY A 127 8.22 11.16 -8.12
C GLY A 127 7.56 10.96 -9.49
N ALA A 128 6.24 10.76 -9.54
CA ALA A 128 5.46 10.57 -10.76
C ALA A 128 4.58 11.80 -11.06
N PRO A 129 5.13 12.88 -11.64
CA PRO A 129 4.36 14.06 -11.99
C PRO A 129 3.23 13.73 -12.98
N GLY A 130 2.08 14.37 -12.80
CA GLY A 130 0.88 14.12 -13.62
C GLY A 130 -0.01 12.98 -13.13
N ASN A 131 0.43 12.15 -12.16
CA ASN A 131 -0.45 11.12 -11.60
C ASN A 131 -1.65 11.70 -10.85
N ALA A 132 -1.52 12.87 -10.25
CA ALA A 132 -2.62 13.52 -9.52
C ALA A 132 -3.83 13.83 -10.41
N GLU A 133 -3.58 14.17 -11.68
CA GLU A 133 -4.61 14.51 -12.67
C GLU A 133 -5.47 13.29 -13.05
N LEU A 134 -4.90 12.08 -12.96
CA LEU A 134 -5.60 10.83 -13.28
C LEU A 134 -6.75 10.50 -12.32
N PHE A 135 -6.79 11.15 -11.15
CA PHE A 135 -7.84 10.95 -10.15
C PHE A 135 -8.91 12.04 -10.16
N GLN A 136 -8.80 13.03 -11.04
CA GLN A 136 -9.79 14.11 -11.13
C GLN A 136 -11.17 13.55 -11.51
N GLY A 137 -12.18 13.94 -10.74
CA GLY A 137 -13.55 13.48 -10.91
C GLY A 137 -13.85 12.07 -10.39
N LEU A 138 -12.83 11.31 -9.94
CA LEU A 138 -13.03 10.00 -9.31
C LEU A 138 -13.45 10.14 -7.84
N ALA A 139 -14.09 9.11 -7.31
CA ALA A 139 -14.64 9.09 -5.95
C ALA A 139 -13.56 9.36 -4.88
N ILE A 140 -12.32 8.91 -5.06
CA ILE A 140 -11.23 9.14 -4.10
C ILE A 140 -10.87 10.63 -3.96
N GLU A 141 -11.03 11.44 -5.00
CA GLU A 141 -10.79 12.89 -4.91
C GLU A 141 -11.76 13.57 -3.94
N ARG A 142 -12.96 12.99 -3.78
CA ARG A 142 -14.04 13.50 -2.93
C ARG A 142 -14.05 12.83 -1.54
N ALA A 143 -13.15 11.88 -1.28
CA ALA A 143 -13.14 11.12 -0.04
C ALA A 143 -12.64 11.93 1.16
N GLY A 144 -11.85 12.99 0.93
CA GLY A 144 -11.37 13.90 1.98
C GLY A 144 -9.87 14.19 1.92
N GLU A 145 -9.43 15.22 2.65
CA GLU A 145 -8.01 15.60 2.75
C GLU A 145 -7.16 14.52 3.41
N GLU A 146 -7.73 13.79 4.38
CA GLU A 146 -7.03 12.69 5.06
C GLU A 146 -6.58 11.59 4.09
N TYR A 147 -7.35 11.31 3.04
CA TYR A 147 -6.99 10.33 2.02
C TYR A 147 -6.13 10.93 0.91
N THR A 148 -6.47 12.13 0.43
CA THR A 148 -5.73 12.77 -0.68
C THR A 148 -4.33 13.23 -0.28
N ALA A 149 -4.05 13.44 1.02
CA ALA A 149 -2.71 13.70 1.54
C ALA A 149 -1.71 12.54 1.36
N HIS A 150 -2.21 11.34 1.05
CA HIS A 150 -1.38 10.16 0.74
C HIS A 150 -1.02 10.04 -0.73
N ARG A 151 -1.56 10.91 -1.59
CA ARG A 151 -1.35 10.88 -3.02
C ARG A 151 0.08 11.32 -3.37
N GLY A 152 0.79 10.49 -4.13
CA GLY A 152 2.15 10.77 -4.60
C GLY A 152 3.19 10.92 -3.49
N ARG A 153 2.96 10.29 -2.34
CA ARG A 153 3.76 10.49 -1.12
C ARG A 153 4.78 9.39 -0.87
N TYR A 154 4.52 8.17 -1.30
CA TYR A 154 5.26 7.00 -0.84
C TYR A 154 6.17 6.42 -1.92
N PRO A 155 7.37 5.93 -1.57
CA PRO A 155 8.04 4.94 -2.41
C PRO A 155 7.13 3.73 -2.56
N VAL A 156 6.90 3.31 -3.80
CA VAL A 156 6.13 2.09 -4.12
C VAL A 156 7.08 1.08 -4.70
N VAL A 157 7.07 -0.14 -4.17
CA VAL A 157 7.73 -1.31 -4.77
C VAL A 157 6.65 -2.17 -5.43
N PHE A 158 6.76 -2.43 -6.74
CA PHE A 158 5.75 -3.18 -7.48
C PHE A 158 6.35 -4.37 -8.24
N LEU A 159 5.90 -5.57 -7.91
CA LEU A 159 6.34 -6.81 -8.55
C LEU A 159 5.16 -7.50 -9.21
N THR A 160 5.25 -7.77 -10.51
CA THR A 160 4.27 -8.57 -11.24
C THR A 160 4.86 -9.91 -11.63
N LEU A 161 4.34 -11.01 -11.06
CA LEU A 161 4.87 -12.36 -11.35
C LEU A 161 4.17 -13.04 -12.53
N LYS A 162 3.35 -12.30 -13.28
CA LYS A 162 2.53 -12.79 -14.40
C LYS A 162 3.31 -13.53 -15.49
N ASP A 163 4.52 -13.05 -15.75
CA ASP A 163 5.32 -13.49 -16.87
C ASP A 163 6.29 -14.63 -16.49
N ILE A 164 6.31 -15.02 -15.21
CA ILE A 164 7.08 -16.17 -14.72
C ILE A 164 6.31 -17.46 -14.98
N LYS A 165 6.33 -17.91 -16.24
CA LYS A 165 5.72 -19.17 -16.68
C LYS A 165 6.80 -20.08 -17.26
N THR A 166 7.61 -20.65 -16.38
CA THR A 166 8.71 -21.53 -16.78
C THR A 166 8.43 -22.99 -16.47
N GLN A 167 9.23 -23.88 -17.06
CA GLN A 167 9.16 -25.33 -16.85
C GLN A 167 10.34 -25.86 -16.02
N SER A 168 11.22 -24.98 -15.55
CA SER A 168 12.34 -25.34 -14.68
C SER A 168 12.56 -24.30 -13.60
N TRP A 169 13.07 -24.77 -12.47
CA TRP A 169 13.50 -23.93 -11.35
C TRP A 169 14.56 -22.91 -11.76
N GLU A 170 15.57 -23.29 -12.56
CA GLU A 170 16.65 -22.38 -12.95
C GLU A 170 16.11 -21.18 -13.73
N ASN A 171 15.19 -21.41 -14.67
CA ASN A 171 14.58 -20.34 -15.44
C ASN A 171 13.65 -19.49 -14.57
N CYS A 172 12.87 -20.11 -13.68
CA CYS A 172 12.01 -19.40 -12.73
C CYS A 172 12.84 -18.44 -11.87
N LEU A 173 13.95 -18.95 -11.30
CA LEU A 173 14.88 -18.16 -10.52
C LEU A 173 15.54 -17.05 -11.36
N GLY A 174 15.87 -17.31 -12.63
CA GLY A 174 16.35 -16.30 -13.58
C GLY A 174 15.37 -15.13 -13.72
N HIS A 175 14.11 -15.41 -14.07
CA HIS A 175 13.10 -14.35 -14.19
C HIS A 175 12.81 -13.62 -12.88
N MET A 176 12.86 -14.33 -11.74
CA MET A 176 12.75 -13.68 -10.43
C MET A 176 13.88 -12.68 -10.20
N LYS A 177 15.11 -13.02 -10.61
CA LYS A 177 16.25 -12.10 -10.54
C LYS A 177 16.05 -10.91 -11.46
N ASP A 178 15.59 -11.14 -12.69
CA ASP A 178 15.31 -10.06 -13.65
C ASP A 178 14.29 -9.06 -13.07
N LEU A 179 13.16 -9.55 -12.55
CA LEU A 179 12.14 -8.69 -11.92
C LEU A 179 12.70 -7.89 -10.73
N ILE A 180 13.53 -8.52 -9.89
CA ILE A 180 14.18 -7.82 -8.78
C ILE A 180 15.13 -6.74 -9.30
N CYS A 181 15.89 -7.02 -10.37
CA CYS A 181 16.81 -6.06 -10.96
C CYS A 181 16.07 -4.87 -11.57
N GLU A 182 15.05 -5.12 -12.39
CA GLU A 182 14.19 -4.07 -12.97
C GLU A 182 13.61 -3.17 -11.87
N GLU A 183 13.16 -3.77 -10.77
CA GLU A 183 12.61 -3.01 -9.65
C GLU A 183 13.68 -2.25 -8.87
N PHE A 184 14.90 -2.77 -8.75
CA PHE A 184 16.03 -2.01 -8.20
C PHE A 184 16.38 -0.83 -9.10
N GLU A 185 16.53 -1.04 -10.41
CA GLU A 185 16.88 0.00 -11.39
C GLU A 185 15.92 1.19 -11.31
N ARG A 186 14.62 0.91 -11.15
CA ARG A 186 13.57 1.93 -11.03
C ARG A 186 13.76 2.88 -9.85
N HIS A 187 14.47 2.45 -8.81
CA HIS A 187 14.77 3.25 -7.62
C HIS A 187 16.19 3.81 -7.60
N THR A 188 16.95 3.72 -8.70
CA THR A 188 18.35 4.16 -8.77
C THR A 188 18.52 5.61 -8.36
N ASP A 189 17.80 6.54 -8.99
CA ASP A 189 17.94 7.98 -8.72
C ASP A 189 17.70 8.31 -7.23
N LEU A 190 16.68 7.67 -6.65
CA LEU A 190 16.29 7.85 -5.25
C LEU A 190 17.35 7.29 -4.30
N LEU A 191 17.91 6.11 -4.61
CA LEU A 191 18.91 5.43 -3.79
C LEU A 191 20.32 5.97 -3.98
N GLU A 192 20.64 6.57 -5.11
CA GLU A 192 21.90 7.28 -5.35
C GLU A 192 21.94 8.61 -4.60
N ALA A 193 20.81 9.32 -4.55
CA ALA A 193 20.65 10.48 -3.69
C ALA A 193 20.71 10.12 -2.21
N ALA A 194 20.34 8.89 -1.86
CA ALA A 194 20.44 8.39 -0.50
C ALA A 194 21.91 8.11 -0.12
N ALA A 195 22.26 8.43 1.14
CA ALA A 195 23.58 8.12 1.70
C ALA A 195 23.71 6.63 2.06
N LEU A 196 23.58 5.73 1.06
CA LEU A 196 23.87 4.31 1.23
C LEU A 196 25.31 4.13 1.71
N SER A 197 25.50 3.24 2.69
CA SER A 197 26.84 2.85 3.13
C SER A 197 27.59 2.15 2.00
N ARG A 198 28.92 2.09 2.10
CA ARG A 198 29.76 1.41 1.10
C ARG A 198 29.30 -0.03 0.81
N ARG A 199 28.96 -0.79 1.86
CA ARG A 199 28.49 -2.18 1.73
C ARG A 199 27.13 -2.28 1.05
N GLU A 200 26.24 -1.33 1.31
CA GLU A 200 24.92 -1.28 0.66
C GLU A 200 25.06 -0.93 -0.82
N LYS A 201 25.95 0.00 -1.18
CA LYS A 201 26.28 0.30 -2.59
C LYS A 201 26.85 -0.91 -3.32
N GLU A 202 27.79 -1.63 -2.70
CA GLU A 202 28.35 -2.86 -3.26
C GLU A 202 27.24 -3.92 -3.47
N CYS A 203 26.37 -4.13 -2.47
CA CYS A 203 25.21 -5.02 -2.55
C CYS A 203 24.25 -4.65 -3.69
N TYR A 204 23.91 -3.37 -3.80
CA TYR A 204 23.04 -2.84 -4.84
C TYR A 204 23.61 -3.10 -6.24
N GLN A 205 24.90 -2.80 -6.45
CA GLN A 205 25.59 -2.97 -7.72
C GLN A 205 25.74 -4.45 -8.15
N VAL A 206 25.96 -5.38 -7.22
CA VAL A 206 26.04 -6.81 -7.56
C VAL A 206 24.67 -7.42 -7.89
N ILE A 207 23.58 -6.88 -7.31
CA ILE A 207 22.21 -7.25 -7.69
C ILE A 207 21.93 -6.74 -9.11
N LEU A 208 22.14 -5.44 -9.38
CA LEU A 208 21.93 -4.85 -10.70
C LEU A 208 22.73 -5.52 -11.81
N SER A 209 23.98 -5.89 -11.56
CA SER A 209 24.82 -6.59 -12.54
C SER A 209 24.49 -8.08 -12.69
N GLN A 210 23.47 -8.56 -11.99
CA GLN A 210 23.04 -9.95 -11.88
C GLN A 210 24.09 -10.96 -11.38
N GLN A 211 25.21 -10.49 -10.86
CA GLN A 211 26.34 -11.31 -10.39
C GLN A 211 26.23 -11.69 -8.89
N ALA A 212 25.19 -11.21 -8.22
CA ALA A 212 24.87 -11.54 -6.84
C ALA A 212 24.71 -13.06 -6.62
N SER A 213 25.21 -13.56 -5.49
CA SER A 213 24.89 -14.91 -5.03
C SER A 213 23.44 -15.00 -4.55
N GLN A 214 22.90 -16.21 -4.44
CA GLN A 214 21.48 -16.43 -4.07
C GLN A 214 21.07 -15.69 -2.78
N ASN A 215 21.91 -15.69 -1.76
CA ASN A 215 21.62 -15.05 -0.47
C ASN A 215 21.34 -13.53 -0.59
N TYR A 216 21.96 -12.86 -1.57
CA TYR A 216 21.70 -11.44 -1.84
C TYR A 216 20.29 -11.25 -2.39
N TYR A 217 19.84 -12.11 -3.32
CA TYR A 217 18.48 -12.06 -3.86
C TYR A 217 17.43 -12.41 -2.79
N GLU A 218 17.69 -13.38 -1.93
CA GLU A 218 16.79 -13.72 -0.81
C GLU A 218 16.57 -12.54 0.16
N SER A 219 17.58 -11.69 0.32
CA SER A 219 17.51 -10.49 1.17
C SER A 219 17.17 -9.20 0.41
N SER A 220 17.10 -9.25 -0.93
CA SER A 220 17.06 -8.08 -1.81
C SER A 220 15.88 -7.16 -1.53
N LEU A 221 14.65 -7.70 -1.52
CA LEU A 221 13.44 -6.92 -1.29
C LEU A 221 13.44 -6.31 0.12
N LYS A 222 13.83 -7.07 1.14
CA LYS A 222 13.96 -6.54 2.51
C LYS A 222 14.92 -5.35 2.56
N ASN A 223 16.07 -5.48 1.90
CA ASN A 223 17.07 -4.42 1.84
C ASN A 223 16.54 -3.21 1.08
N LEU A 224 15.93 -3.41 -0.09
CA LEU A 224 15.33 -2.35 -0.90
C LEU A 224 14.30 -1.55 -0.10
N LEU A 225 13.37 -2.22 0.58
CA LEU A 225 12.36 -1.56 1.41
C LEU A 225 13.03 -0.72 2.51
N ALA A 226 14.00 -1.27 3.24
CA ALA A 226 14.69 -0.55 4.31
C ALA A 226 15.51 0.65 3.80
N TRP A 227 16.10 0.54 2.62
CA TRP A 227 16.87 1.61 1.99
C TRP A 227 15.96 2.73 1.49
N LEU A 228 14.83 2.40 0.86
CA LEU A 228 13.83 3.36 0.40
C LEU A 228 13.20 4.12 1.58
N GLU A 229 12.86 3.42 2.66
CA GLU A 229 12.34 4.04 3.87
C GLU A 229 13.35 5.03 4.47
N ARG A 230 14.62 4.64 4.56
CA ARG A 230 15.71 5.53 5.02
C ARG A 230 15.95 6.72 4.09
N ALA A 231 15.85 6.51 2.78
CA ALA A 231 16.10 7.54 1.78
C ALA A 231 15.03 8.62 1.79
N THR A 232 13.78 8.23 2.02
CA THR A 232 12.59 9.09 1.88
C THR A 232 12.06 9.60 3.21
N GLY A 233 12.32 8.88 4.30
CA GLY A 233 11.67 9.09 5.59
C GLY A 233 10.22 8.61 5.62
N GLU A 234 9.73 7.98 4.55
CA GLU A 234 8.36 7.53 4.38
C GLU A 234 8.28 6.01 4.37
N GLN A 235 7.15 5.45 4.81
CA GLN A 235 6.90 4.02 4.70
C GLN A 235 6.80 3.60 3.21
N VAL A 236 7.23 2.37 2.92
CA VAL A 236 7.18 1.82 1.55
C VAL A 236 5.91 1.02 1.33
N VAL A 237 5.23 1.27 0.20
CA VAL A 237 4.07 0.46 -0.23
C VAL A 237 4.58 -0.68 -1.12
N LEU A 238 4.46 -1.91 -0.65
CA LEU A 238 4.80 -3.11 -1.43
C LEU A 238 3.54 -3.70 -2.07
N LEU A 239 3.54 -3.77 -3.39
CA LEU A 239 2.45 -4.32 -4.21
C LEU A 239 2.98 -5.53 -4.99
N ILE A 240 2.30 -6.68 -4.86
CA ILE A 240 2.68 -7.92 -5.56
C ILE A 240 1.46 -8.42 -6.34
N ASP A 241 1.58 -8.50 -7.65
CA ASP A 241 0.56 -9.08 -8.54
C ASP A 241 0.89 -10.54 -8.89
N GLU A 242 -0.16 -11.36 -8.98
CA GLU A 242 -0.07 -12.81 -9.30
C GLU A 242 0.98 -13.59 -8.48
N TYR A 243 1.06 -13.28 -7.17
CA TYR A 243 2.03 -13.86 -6.22
C TYR A 243 2.05 -15.41 -6.20
N ASP A 244 0.97 -16.05 -6.62
CA ASP A 244 0.81 -17.49 -6.65
C ASP A 244 1.31 -18.14 -7.95
N THR A 245 1.69 -17.36 -8.96
CA THR A 245 2.17 -17.88 -10.25
C THR A 245 3.42 -18.77 -10.11
N PRO A 246 4.49 -18.37 -9.38
CA PRO A 246 5.66 -19.22 -9.23
C PRO A 246 5.36 -20.53 -8.48
N ILE A 247 4.37 -20.55 -7.60
CA ILE A 247 3.95 -21.76 -6.86
C ILE A 247 3.34 -22.79 -7.81
N HIS A 248 2.66 -22.33 -8.87
CA HIS A 248 2.07 -23.22 -9.87
C HIS A 248 3.04 -23.59 -11.01
N ALA A 249 4.10 -22.80 -11.23
CA ALA A 249 5.03 -22.95 -12.34
C ALA A 249 6.38 -23.60 -11.94
N GLY A 250 6.78 -23.54 -10.67
CA GLY A 250 8.01 -24.14 -10.18
C GLY A 250 7.87 -25.65 -9.98
N TYR A 251 8.19 -26.44 -11.02
CA TYR A 251 8.47 -27.87 -10.92
C TYR A 251 9.97 -28.13 -10.86
#